data_AF-A0A925VSX7-F1
#
_entry.id   AF-A0A925VSX7-F1
#
_cell.length_a   1.000
_cell.length_b   1.000
_cell.length_c   1.000
_cell.angle_alpha   90.00
_cell.angle_beta   90.00
_cell.angle_gamma   90.00
#
_symmetry.space_group_name_H-M   'P 1'
#
loop_
_entity.id
_entity.type
_entity.pdbx_description
1 polymer ?
#
loop_
_entity_poly.entity_id
_entity_poly.type
_entity_poly.pdbx_seq_one_letter_code
_entity_poly.pdbx_strand_id
1 'polypeptide(L)'
;MPYSASNLRRQYQQAATGKEAGEKFYQLMAAYQQQDALVLAYKAAAEAIRARDASMLNKLTYVQNAMKQFEQAVKLDADNAEIRFLRLSVESNVPSFLGLSQHVDEDRQFLLNTLLQHPKSGLDPESFGLVRDFMVARGHVSDADAQKLTQL
;
A
#
# COMPACT_ATOMS: atom_id res chain seq x y z
N MET A 1 7.25 -19.77 1.01
CA MET A 1 7.26 -19.19 2.37
C MET A 1 6.01 -18.35 2.55
N PRO A 2 5.37 -18.30 3.72
CA PRO A 2 4.12 -17.57 3.91
C PRO A 2 4.23 -16.07 3.59
N TYR A 3 5.41 -15.47 3.81
CA TYR A 3 5.68 -14.05 3.59
C TYR A 3 6.38 -13.71 2.26
N SER A 4 6.32 -14.58 1.24
CA SER A 4 6.86 -14.22 -0.08
C SER A 4 5.98 -13.14 -0.74
N ALA A 5 6.60 -12.20 -1.47
CA ALA A 5 5.90 -11.07 -2.11
C ALA A 5 4.65 -11.49 -2.90
N SER A 6 4.76 -12.52 -3.75
CA SER A 6 3.63 -13.06 -4.53
C SER A 6 2.47 -13.57 -3.67
N ASN A 7 2.77 -14.19 -2.52
CA ASN A 7 1.74 -14.68 -1.61
C ASN A 7 1.08 -13.52 -0.86
N LEU A 8 1.87 -12.53 -0.42
CA LEU A 8 1.37 -11.35 0.25
C LEU A 8 0.47 -10.51 -0.66
N ARG A 9 0.85 -10.29 -1.93
CA ARG A 9 0.01 -9.63 -2.95
C ARG A 9 -1.34 -10.31 -3.09
N ARG A 10 -1.34 -11.63 -3.28
CA ARG A 10 -2.56 -12.42 -3.42
C ARG A 10 -3.44 -12.32 -2.18
N GLN A 11 -2.87 -12.48 -0.99
CA GLN A 11 -3.65 -12.42 0.25
C GLN A 11 -4.18 -11.01 0.53
N TYR A 12 -3.40 -9.98 0.22
CA TYR A 12 -3.84 -8.58 0.32
C TYR A 12 -5.04 -8.29 -0.59
N GLN A 13 -5.01 -8.72 -1.85
CA GLN A 13 -6.14 -8.57 -2.78
C GLN A 13 -7.40 -9.30 -2.28
N GLN A 14 -7.24 -10.51 -1.74
CA GLN A 14 -8.36 -11.27 -1.15
C GLN A 14 -8.90 -10.59 0.12
N ALA A 15 -8.01 -10.09 0.98
CA ALA A 15 -8.35 -9.38 2.22
C ALA A 15 -9.10 -8.07 1.94
N ALA A 16 -8.74 -7.36 0.87
CA ALA A 16 -9.41 -6.12 0.47
C ALA A 16 -10.90 -6.35 0.12
N THR A 17 -11.27 -7.53 -0.38
CA THR A 17 -12.64 -7.83 -0.86
C THR A 17 -13.45 -8.74 0.07
N GLY A 18 -12.80 -9.55 0.92
CA GLY A 18 -13.47 -10.52 1.79
C GLY A 18 -13.14 -10.34 3.27
N LYS A 19 -14.16 -10.29 4.12
CA LYS A 19 -14.01 -10.15 5.58
C LYS A 19 -13.22 -11.31 6.22
N GLU A 20 -13.54 -12.56 5.86
CA GLU A 20 -12.83 -13.74 6.38
C GLU A 20 -11.37 -13.78 5.92
N ALA A 21 -11.12 -13.41 4.65
CA ALA A 21 -9.77 -13.29 4.13
C ALA A 21 -8.98 -12.17 4.83
N GLY A 22 -9.64 -11.05 5.15
CA GLY A 22 -9.07 -9.96 5.93
C GLY A 22 -8.62 -10.38 7.32
N GLU A 23 -9.45 -11.14 8.04
CA GLU A 23 -9.09 -11.65 9.37
C GLU A 23 -7.92 -12.64 9.29
N LYS A 24 -7.95 -13.59 8.33
CA LYS A 24 -6.84 -14.54 8.13
C LYS A 24 -5.53 -13.84 7.79
N PHE A 25 -5.58 -12.84 6.89
CA PHE A 25 -4.42 -12.06 6.50
C PHE A 25 -3.87 -11.27 7.69
N TYR A 26 -4.73 -10.61 8.46
CA TYR A 26 -4.30 -9.91 9.68
C TYR A 26 -3.64 -10.85 10.69
N GLN A 27 -4.21 -12.03 10.95
CA GLN A 27 -3.63 -13.00 11.88
C GLN A 27 -2.24 -13.47 11.43
N LEU A 28 -2.07 -13.74 10.12
CA LEU A 28 -0.76 -14.06 9.56
C LEU A 28 0.24 -12.93 9.81
N MET A 29 -0.14 -11.69 9.50
CA MET A 29 0.75 -10.54 9.62
C MET A 29 1.02 -10.15 11.08
N ALA A 30 0.08 -10.39 11.99
CA ALA A 30 0.26 -10.20 13.43
C ALA A 30 1.34 -11.14 14.00
N ALA A 31 1.46 -12.36 13.47
CA ALA A 31 2.48 -13.34 13.86
C ALA A 31 3.89 -13.00 13.32
N TYR A 32 4.00 -12.07 12.37
CA TYR A 32 5.28 -11.65 11.82
C TYR A 32 6.07 -10.76 12.81
N GLN A 33 7.28 -11.20 13.17
CA GLN A 33 8.17 -10.53 14.15
C GLN A 33 9.51 -10.06 13.58
N GLN A 34 9.79 -10.34 12.31
CA GLN A 34 11.03 -9.92 11.65
C GLN A 34 10.89 -8.48 11.11
N GLN A 35 11.95 -7.97 10.47
CA GLN A 35 12.03 -6.58 10.00
C GLN A 35 12.26 -6.47 8.48
N ASP A 36 11.70 -7.39 7.69
CA ASP A 36 11.68 -7.20 6.24
C ASP A 36 10.76 -6.03 5.88
N ALA A 37 11.28 -5.09 5.10
CA ALA A 37 10.61 -3.85 4.78
C ALA A 37 9.26 -4.09 4.06
N LEU A 38 9.24 -4.97 3.07
CA LEU A 38 8.04 -5.27 2.29
C LEU A 38 7.00 -5.98 3.14
N VAL A 39 7.43 -6.95 3.96
CA VAL A 39 6.51 -7.67 4.85
C VAL A 39 5.91 -6.74 5.90
N LEU A 40 6.68 -5.77 6.43
CA LEU A 40 6.17 -4.74 7.33
C LEU A 40 5.14 -3.82 6.65
N ALA A 41 5.35 -3.45 5.38
CA ALA A 41 4.36 -2.69 4.63
C ALA A 41 3.04 -3.45 4.45
N TYR A 42 3.13 -4.76 4.17
CA TYR A 42 1.95 -5.63 4.13
C TYR A 42 1.26 -5.79 5.50
N LYS A 43 2.03 -5.73 6.59
CA LYS A 43 1.47 -5.79 7.95
C LYS A 43 0.66 -4.54 8.25
N ALA A 44 1.19 -3.38 7.88
CA ALA A 44 0.49 -2.10 7.98
C ALA A 44 -0.81 -2.12 7.17
N ALA A 45 -0.74 -2.62 5.93
CA ALA A 45 -1.91 -2.74 5.06
C ALA A 45 -2.99 -3.69 5.64
N ALA A 46 -2.59 -4.82 6.24
CA ALA A 46 -3.50 -5.73 6.92
C ALA A 46 -4.19 -5.07 8.12
N GLU A 47 -3.47 -4.26 8.90
CA GLU A 47 -4.02 -3.51 10.03
C GLU A 47 -5.02 -2.44 9.56
N ALA A 48 -4.73 -1.76 8.45
CA ALA A 48 -5.67 -0.81 7.83
C ALA A 48 -6.94 -1.49 7.30
N ILE A 49 -6.83 -2.69 6.68
CA ILE A 49 -8.00 -3.48 6.26
C ILE A 49 -8.86 -3.85 7.46
N ARG A 50 -8.25 -4.31 8.57
CA ARG A 50 -8.97 -4.61 9.82
C ARG A 50 -9.67 -3.38 10.40
N ALA A 51 -9.06 -2.20 10.28
CA ALA A 51 -9.65 -0.95 10.72
C ALA A 51 -10.98 -0.63 10.00
N ARG A 52 -11.15 -1.04 8.74
CA ARG A 52 -12.39 -0.82 7.97
C ARG A 52 -13.62 -1.37 8.69
N ASP A 53 -13.48 -2.56 9.27
CA ASP A 53 -14.57 -3.33 9.87
C ASP A 53 -14.66 -3.14 11.40
N ALA A 54 -13.78 -2.32 11.98
CA ALA A 54 -13.71 -2.03 13.41
C ALA A 54 -14.63 -0.87 13.84
N SER A 55 -14.96 -0.82 15.13
CA SER A 55 -15.64 0.34 15.73
C SER A 55 -14.78 1.61 15.64
N MET A 56 -15.42 2.79 15.64
CA MET A 56 -14.75 4.09 15.45
C MET A 56 -13.53 4.32 16.37
N LEU A 57 -13.65 3.96 17.65
CA LEU A 57 -12.56 4.10 18.62
C LEU A 57 -11.35 3.22 18.28
N ASN A 58 -11.60 1.97 17.88
CA ASN A 58 -10.54 1.04 17.51
C ASN A 58 -9.94 1.36 16.14
N LYS A 59 -10.75 1.90 15.23
CA LYS A 59 -10.34 2.28 13.88
C LYS A 59 -9.20 3.30 13.90
N LEU A 60 -9.27 4.32 14.75
CA LEU A 60 -8.21 5.32 14.87
C LEU A 60 -6.88 4.69 15.30
N THR A 61 -6.92 3.82 16.31
CA THR A 61 -5.73 3.11 16.80
C THR A 61 -5.10 2.25 15.71
N TYR A 62 -5.90 1.47 14.98
CA TYR A 62 -5.40 0.64 13.87
C TYR A 62 -4.78 1.49 12.76
N VAL A 63 -5.40 2.62 12.39
CA VAL A 63 -4.85 3.52 11.37
C VAL A 63 -3.52 4.11 11.85
N GLN A 64 -3.43 4.59 13.10
CA GLN A 64 -2.18 5.13 13.65
C GLN A 64 -1.05 4.09 13.69
N ASN A 65 -1.35 2.85 14.06
CA ASN A 65 -0.38 1.77 14.04
C ASN A 65 0.08 1.42 12.62
N ALA A 66 -0.87 1.36 11.67
CA ALA A 66 -0.54 1.17 10.26
C ALA A 66 0.40 2.27 9.75
N MET A 67 0.15 3.54 10.08
CA MET A 67 1.03 4.66 9.68
C MET A 67 2.45 4.49 10.23
N LYS A 68 2.59 4.15 11.52
CA LYS A 68 3.91 3.89 12.13
C LYS A 68 4.65 2.74 11.45
N GLN A 69 3.95 1.66 11.11
CA GLN A 69 4.54 0.52 10.42
C GLN A 69 4.95 0.87 8.98
N PHE A 70 4.15 1.68 8.28
CA PHE A 70 4.51 2.18 6.96
C PHE A 70 5.73 3.10 7.01
N GLU A 71 5.81 4.02 7.96
CA GLU A 71 7.01 4.84 8.17
C GLU A 71 8.24 3.96 8.42
N GLN A 72 8.11 2.91 9.23
CA GLN A 72 9.21 1.97 9.47
C GLN A 72 9.60 1.20 8.21
N ALA A 73 8.63 0.70 7.44
CA ALA A 73 8.88 -0.01 6.19
C ALA A 73 9.62 0.88 5.18
N VAL A 74 9.17 2.13 5.02
CA VAL A 74 9.84 3.12 4.15
C VAL A 74 11.24 3.47 4.64
N LYS A 75 11.46 3.56 5.96
CA LYS A 75 12.81 3.78 6.51
C LYS A 75 13.76 2.62 6.22
N LEU A 76 13.25 1.40 6.13
CA LEU A 76 14.06 0.21 5.86
C LEU A 76 14.36 0.04 4.37
N ASP A 77 13.42 0.39 3.50
CA ASP A 77 13.60 0.31 2.05
C ASP A 77 12.78 1.44 1.35
N ALA A 78 13.42 2.60 1.23
CA ALA A 78 12.77 3.82 0.75
C ALA A 78 12.50 3.83 -0.75
N ASP A 79 13.24 3.02 -1.52
CA ASP A 79 13.19 2.95 -2.99
C ASP A 79 12.23 1.86 -3.49
N ASN A 80 11.62 1.11 -2.58
CA ASN A 80 10.66 0.07 -2.94
C ASN A 80 9.30 0.67 -3.28
N ALA A 81 8.99 0.68 -4.58
CA ALA A 81 7.73 1.20 -5.09
C ALA A 81 6.49 0.45 -4.57
N GLU A 82 6.59 -0.83 -4.23
CA GLU A 82 5.46 -1.56 -3.68
C GLU A 82 5.12 -1.10 -2.25
N ILE A 83 6.13 -0.79 -1.44
CA ILE A 83 5.94 -0.23 -0.09
C ILE A 83 5.26 1.14 -0.17
N ARG A 84 5.78 2.02 -1.05
CA ARG A 84 5.23 3.36 -1.30
C ARG A 84 3.80 3.31 -1.80
N PHE A 85 3.51 2.36 -2.68
CA PHE A 85 2.17 2.10 -3.18
C PHE A 85 1.20 1.70 -2.07
N LEU A 86 1.57 0.75 -1.20
CA LEU A 86 0.72 0.32 -0.09
C LEU A 86 0.42 1.47 0.87
N ARG A 87 1.42 2.30 1.20
CA ARG A 87 1.24 3.48 2.04
C ARG A 87 0.29 4.49 1.41
N LEU A 88 0.51 4.85 0.14
CA LEU A 88 -0.39 5.73 -0.62
C LEU A 88 -1.82 5.20 -0.65
N SER A 89 -1.99 3.90 -0.89
CA SER A 89 -3.30 3.25 -0.99
C SER A 89 -4.09 3.38 0.32
N VAL A 90 -3.42 3.24 1.46
CA VAL A 90 -4.06 3.40 2.77
C VAL A 90 -4.28 4.89 3.10
N GLU A 91 -3.25 5.73 3.01
CA GLU A 91 -3.33 7.14 3.39
C GLU A 91 -4.36 7.91 2.54
N SER A 92 -4.52 7.56 1.27
CA SER A 92 -5.52 8.19 0.38
C SER A 92 -6.96 7.93 0.80
N ASN A 93 -7.21 6.90 1.63
CA ASN A 93 -8.53 6.59 2.17
C ASN A 93 -8.73 7.16 3.60
N VAL A 94 -7.70 7.77 4.19
CA VAL A 94 -7.79 8.40 5.52
C VAL A 94 -8.26 9.84 5.36
N PRO A 95 -9.28 10.30 6.13
CA PRO A 95 -9.71 11.68 6.09
C PRO A 95 -8.59 12.67 6.43
N SER A 96 -8.38 13.67 5.56
CA SER A 96 -7.28 14.64 5.67
C SER A 96 -7.25 15.42 6.98
N PHE A 97 -8.42 15.68 7.59
CA PHE A 97 -8.52 16.39 8.87
C PHE A 97 -7.87 15.63 10.05
N LEU A 98 -7.58 14.33 9.90
CA LEU A 98 -6.87 13.55 10.92
C LEU A 98 -5.36 13.79 10.92
N GLY A 99 -4.80 14.41 9.87
CA GLY A 99 -3.36 14.67 9.77
C GLY A 99 -2.50 13.40 9.62
N LEU A 100 -3.11 12.27 9.26
CA LEU A 100 -2.44 10.97 9.10
C LEU A 100 -2.16 10.61 7.62
N SER A 101 -2.33 11.56 6.69
CA SER A 101 -2.18 11.37 5.24
C SER A 101 -1.07 12.28 4.67
N GLN A 102 -0.02 12.52 5.45
CA GLN A 102 1.03 13.50 5.15
C GLN A 102 1.96 13.08 4.00
N HIS A 103 1.98 11.79 3.64
CA HIS A 103 2.88 11.27 2.62
C HIS A 103 2.22 11.04 1.27
N VAL A 104 0.91 11.33 1.14
CA VAL A 104 0.14 11.10 -0.09
C VAL A 104 0.79 11.77 -1.30
N ASP A 105 1.24 13.00 -1.18
CA ASP A 105 1.85 13.73 -2.31
C ASP A 105 3.27 13.24 -2.62
N GLU A 106 4.05 12.89 -1.59
CA GLU A 106 5.39 12.30 -1.74
C GLU A 106 5.32 10.97 -2.49
N ASP A 107 4.49 10.04 -2.03
CA ASP A 107 4.38 8.70 -2.61
C ASP A 107 3.78 8.76 -4.02
N ARG A 108 2.81 9.64 -4.25
CA ARG A 108 2.25 9.88 -5.58
C ARG A 108 3.33 10.31 -6.58
N GLN A 109 4.15 11.29 -6.22
CA GLN A 109 5.22 11.76 -7.11
C GLN A 109 6.28 10.68 -7.33
N PHE A 110 6.67 9.97 -6.27
CA PHE A 110 7.61 8.85 -6.36
C PHE A 110 7.12 7.78 -7.32
N LEU A 111 5.87 7.32 -7.16
CA LEU A 111 5.30 6.25 -7.99
C LEU A 111 5.12 6.70 -9.44
N LEU A 112 4.71 7.95 -9.68
CA LEU A 112 4.60 8.49 -11.03
C LEU A 112 5.97 8.45 -11.74
N ASN A 113 7.01 8.93 -11.07
CA ASN A 113 8.37 8.92 -11.62
C ASN A 113 8.86 7.49 -11.89
N THR A 114 8.58 6.56 -10.98
CA THR A 114 8.92 5.15 -11.14
C THR A 114 8.19 4.52 -12.33
N LEU A 115 6.89 4.77 -12.49
CA LEU A 115 6.10 4.23 -13.60
C LEU A 115 6.58 4.77 -14.96
N LEU A 116 6.91 6.06 -15.04
CA LEU A 116 7.41 6.69 -16.27
C LEU A 116 8.77 6.16 -16.73
N GLN A 117 9.49 5.44 -15.87
CA GLN A 117 10.76 4.78 -16.22
C GLN A 117 10.55 3.39 -16.84
N HIS A 118 9.32 2.94 -17.08
CA HIS A 118 9.05 1.65 -17.73
C HIS A 118 9.83 1.50 -19.05
N PRO A 119 10.49 0.34 -19.31
CA PRO A 119 10.46 -0.92 -18.56
C PRO A 119 11.48 -1.03 -17.41
N LYS A 120 12.24 0.04 -17.09
CA LYS A 120 13.28 0.06 -16.05
C LYS A 120 12.78 0.50 -14.67
N SER A 121 11.48 0.41 -14.43
CA SER A 121 10.84 0.84 -13.18
C SER A 121 11.21 0.00 -11.95
N GLY A 122 11.83 -1.17 -12.15
CA GLY A 122 12.13 -2.11 -11.06
C GLY A 122 10.91 -2.88 -10.53
N LEU A 123 9.70 -2.55 -11.01
CA LEU A 123 8.48 -3.28 -10.74
C LEU A 123 8.34 -4.47 -11.70
N ASP A 124 7.94 -5.62 -11.17
CA ASP A 124 7.50 -6.73 -12.01
C ASP A 124 6.18 -6.38 -12.74
N PRO A 125 5.83 -7.07 -13.83
CA PRO A 125 4.67 -6.71 -14.66
C PRO A 125 3.33 -6.68 -13.91
N GLU A 126 3.14 -7.56 -12.93
CA GLU A 126 1.91 -7.61 -12.14
C GLU A 126 1.81 -6.36 -11.24
N SER A 127 2.89 -6.07 -10.51
CA SER A 127 2.96 -4.89 -9.64
C SER A 127 2.86 -3.60 -10.44
N PHE A 128 3.53 -3.53 -11.59
CA PHE A 128 3.47 -2.36 -12.48
C PHE A 128 2.04 -2.05 -12.92
N GLY A 129 1.30 -3.06 -13.42
CA GLY A 129 -0.08 -2.89 -13.83
C GLY A 129 -0.98 -2.43 -12.68
N LEU A 130 -0.81 -3.02 -11.49
CA LEU A 130 -1.61 -2.69 -10.32
C LEU A 130 -1.36 -1.24 -9.85
N VAL A 131 -0.10 -0.80 -9.76
CA VAL A 131 0.24 0.57 -9.38
C VAL A 131 -0.27 1.57 -10.43
N ARG A 132 -0.05 1.29 -11.72
CA ARG A 132 -0.52 2.13 -12.82
C ARG A 132 -2.03 2.32 -12.78
N ASP A 133 -2.77 1.21 -12.72
CA ASP A 133 -4.22 1.23 -12.76
C ASP A 133 -4.79 1.97 -11.53
N PHE A 134 -4.20 1.78 -10.35
CA PHE A 134 -4.58 2.53 -9.15
C PHE A 134 -4.33 4.04 -9.32
N MET A 135 -3.17 4.44 -9.82
CA MET A 135 -2.82 5.85 -10.00
C MET A 135 -3.75 6.56 -10.99
N VAL A 136 -4.08 5.89 -12.10
CA VAL A 136 -4.98 6.43 -13.13
C VAL A 136 -6.44 6.42 -12.67
N ALA A 137 -6.95 5.28 -12.19
CA ALA A 137 -8.38 5.12 -11.88
C ALA A 137 -8.85 5.97 -10.70
N ARG A 138 -7.97 6.29 -9.75
CA ARG A 138 -8.29 7.09 -8.56
C ARG A 138 -7.99 8.58 -8.75
N GLY A 139 -7.56 9.02 -9.94
CA GLY A 139 -7.23 10.42 -10.21
C GLY A 139 -6.04 10.93 -9.39
N HIS A 140 -5.09 10.05 -9.05
CA HIS A 140 -3.89 10.45 -8.33
C HIS A 140 -2.87 11.14 -9.24
N VAL A 141 -3.06 11.12 -10.55
CA VAL A 141 -2.19 11.78 -11.53
C VAL A 141 -2.96 12.80 -12.35
N SER A 142 -2.25 13.73 -13.00
CA SER A 142 -2.84 14.67 -13.95
C SER A 142 -3.38 13.92 -15.18
N ASP A 143 -4.34 14.51 -15.92
CA ASP A 143 -4.86 13.91 -17.16
C ASP A 143 -3.75 13.65 -18.19
N ALA A 144 -2.78 14.56 -18.28
CA ALA A 144 -1.62 14.42 -19.16
C ALA A 144 -0.73 13.23 -18.76
N ASP A 145 -0.54 13.01 -17.47
CA ASP A 145 0.26 11.89 -16.98
C ASP A 145 -0.52 10.58 -17.05
N ALA A 146 -1.83 10.59 -16.81
CA ALA A 146 -2.70 9.43 -17.02
C ALA A 146 -2.64 8.94 -18.47
N GLN A 147 -2.67 9.87 -19.44
CA GLN A 147 -2.51 9.53 -20.86
C GLN A 147 -1.16 8.87 -21.16
N LYS A 148 -0.06 9.41 -20.61
CA LYS A 148 1.27 8.81 -20.78
C LYS A 148 1.33 7.41 -20.16
N LEU A 149 0.82 7.25 -18.95
CA LEU A 149 0.81 5.98 -18.23
C LEU A 149 -0.02 4.90 -18.95
N THR A 150 -1.15 5.27 -19.55
CA THR A 150 -2.03 4.32 -20.26
C THR A 150 -1.38 3.78 -21.56
N GLN A 151 -0.35 4.45 -22.08
CA GLN A 151 0.41 4.02 -23.25
C GLN A 151 1.59 3.09 -22.90
N LEU A 152 1.88 2.91 -21.62
CA LEU A 152 2.92 2.02 -21.08
C LEU A 152 2.31 0.69 -20.62
#